data_AF-A0AAI9W2B0-F1
#
_entry.id   AF-A0AAI9W2B0-F1
#
_cell.length_a   1.000
_cell.length_b   1.000
_cell.length_c   1.000
_cell.angle_alpha   90.00
_cell.angle_beta   90.00
_cell.angle_gamma   90.00
#
_symmetry.space_group_name_H-M   'P 1'
#
loop_
_entity.id
_entity.type
_entity.pdbx_description
1 polymer ?
#
loop_
_entity_poly.entity_id
_entity_poly.type
_entity_poly.pdbx_seq_one_letter_code
_entity_poly.pdbx_strand_id
1 'polypeptide(L)'
;MDVSGHSTVADLSLSGPGEKKVAWARSRMPALAALREAAERDLPLNGQRVAGCLHVTKETAVLIETISAAGAEISWSGCNPLSTQDEVAAWLASEGYGVHAWHGQSTEDFYRCIDRTLDFKPTLTLDDGADLIYRVHSSFPEHAEGIIGGTEETTTGVHRLRAMADAGELLYPVIAVNDAETKWDFDNVHGTGQSTIDGIIRATSVLLAGKDFVIAGYGHCGRGLAVRARGMGANVIVTEINPIAALRAVMDGFRVMRMDEAATIGDIFCTATGMKDVIVSRHFDSMKDGAIVCNTGHYDCEINISDLENASTTSTEIRENNEAFELKDGRTIHLLARGRLVNLAAAEGHP
;
A
#
# COMPACT_ATOMS: atom_id res chain seq x y z
N MET A 1 8.96 21.43 -5.39
CA MET A 1 7.77 21.54 -4.52
C MET A 1 7.00 22.76 -4.94
N ASP A 2 5.93 22.54 -5.69
CA ASP A 2 4.97 23.57 -6.05
C ASP A 2 3.86 23.59 -5.00
N VAL A 3 3.65 24.77 -4.39
CA VAL A 3 2.73 24.95 -3.27
C VAL A 3 1.71 26.01 -3.64
N SER A 4 0.44 25.65 -3.47
CA SER A 4 -0.69 26.58 -3.56
C SER A 4 -1.49 26.56 -2.26
N GLY A 5 -2.55 27.37 -2.20
CA GLY A 5 -3.49 27.35 -1.08
C GLY A 5 -4.13 25.98 -0.87
N HIS A 6 -4.38 25.22 -1.95
CA HIS A 6 -5.12 23.95 -1.93
C HIS A 6 -4.28 22.73 -2.35
N SER A 7 -3.02 22.89 -2.77
CA SER A 7 -2.18 21.78 -3.22
C SER A 7 -0.70 21.91 -2.84
N THR A 8 -0.01 20.78 -2.76
CA THR A 8 1.42 20.66 -2.48
C THR A 8 1.96 19.41 -3.16
N VAL A 9 2.64 19.61 -4.29
CA VAL A 9 3.11 18.51 -5.17
C VAL A 9 4.58 18.70 -5.56
N ALA A 10 5.21 17.67 -6.10
CA ALA A 10 6.61 17.71 -6.50
C ALA A 10 6.90 18.80 -7.56
N ASP A 11 6.22 18.70 -8.70
CA ASP A 11 6.43 19.50 -9.91
C ASP A 11 5.16 19.51 -10.80
N LEU A 12 4.51 20.67 -10.94
CA LEU A 12 3.29 20.87 -11.74
C LEU A 12 3.51 20.67 -13.25
N SER A 13 4.75 20.76 -13.74
CA SER A 13 5.06 20.55 -15.16
C SER A 13 4.81 19.11 -15.63
N LEU A 14 4.66 18.17 -14.69
CA LEU A 14 4.35 16.76 -14.96
C LEU A 14 2.86 16.48 -15.24
N SER A 15 1.99 17.49 -15.19
CA SER A 15 0.54 17.36 -15.42
C SER A 15 0.16 16.71 -16.76
N GLY A 16 0.87 17.05 -17.85
CA GLY A 16 0.59 16.50 -19.18
C GLY A 16 0.79 14.97 -19.28
N PRO A 17 1.92 14.41 -18.80
CA PRO A 17 2.05 12.96 -18.62
C PRO A 17 1.00 12.34 -17.69
N GLY A 18 0.66 13.02 -16.59
CA GLY A 18 -0.37 12.57 -15.63
C GLY A 18 -1.74 12.40 -16.27
N GLU A 19 -2.18 13.39 -17.07
CA GLU A 19 -3.45 13.37 -17.81
C GLU A 19 -3.59 12.08 -18.63
N LYS A 20 -2.52 11.68 -19.33
CA LYS A 20 -2.52 10.47 -20.17
C LYS A 20 -2.65 9.20 -19.34
N LYS A 21 -1.99 9.13 -18.18
CA LYS A 21 -2.08 7.98 -17.27
C LYS A 21 -3.49 7.87 -16.66
N VAL A 22 -4.07 8.98 -16.24
CA VAL A 22 -5.44 9.00 -15.71
C VAL A 22 -6.45 8.65 -16.80
N ALA A 23 -6.26 9.15 -18.03
CA ALA A 23 -7.10 8.75 -19.16
C ALA A 23 -7.05 7.24 -19.44
N TRP A 24 -5.88 6.62 -19.32
CA TRP A 24 -5.74 5.17 -19.42
C TRP A 24 -6.52 4.44 -18.31
N ALA A 25 -6.32 4.83 -17.04
CA ALA A 25 -7.03 4.25 -15.90
C ALA A 25 -8.55 4.37 -16.06
N ARG A 26 -9.03 5.55 -16.45
CA ARG A 26 -10.46 5.83 -16.70
C ARG A 26 -11.07 4.85 -17.71
N SER A 27 -10.31 4.43 -18.73
CA SER A 27 -10.77 3.46 -19.73
C SER A 27 -10.92 2.02 -19.22
N ARG A 28 -10.41 1.72 -18.01
CA ARG A 28 -10.36 0.38 -17.41
C ARG A 28 -11.12 0.24 -16.10
N MET A 29 -11.80 1.29 -15.65
CA MET A 29 -12.58 1.29 -14.41
C MET A 29 -14.10 1.43 -14.68
N PRO A 30 -14.75 0.42 -15.31
CA PRO A 30 -16.14 0.51 -15.75
C PRO A 30 -17.12 0.69 -14.59
N ALA A 31 -16.80 0.18 -13.39
CA ALA A 31 -17.63 0.36 -12.20
C ALA A 31 -17.67 1.85 -11.77
N LEU A 32 -16.51 2.51 -11.69
CA LEU A 32 -16.46 3.95 -11.40
C LEU A 32 -17.07 4.78 -12.53
N ALA A 33 -16.90 4.37 -13.79
CA ALA A 33 -17.56 5.04 -14.92
C ALA A 33 -19.09 5.03 -14.78
N ALA A 34 -19.68 3.88 -14.42
CA ALA A 34 -21.12 3.76 -14.19
C ALA A 34 -21.58 4.57 -12.96
N LEU A 35 -20.80 4.56 -11.87
CA LEU A 35 -21.10 5.34 -10.67
C LEU A 35 -21.02 6.85 -10.96
N ARG A 36 -20.02 7.30 -11.71
CA ARG A 36 -19.87 8.69 -12.11
C ARG A 36 -21.05 9.17 -12.94
N GLU A 37 -21.51 8.37 -13.90
CA GLU A 37 -22.67 8.73 -14.73
C GLU A 37 -23.95 8.95 -13.89
N ALA A 38 -24.14 8.15 -12.84
CA ALA A 38 -25.24 8.34 -11.89
C ALA A 38 -24.99 9.55 -10.98
N ALA A 39 -23.77 9.69 -10.46
CA ALA A 39 -23.37 10.75 -9.54
C ALA A 39 -23.52 12.15 -10.14
N GLU A 40 -23.20 12.33 -11.42
CA GLU A 40 -23.34 13.62 -12.13
C GLU A 40 -24.82 14.07 -12.24
N ARG A 41 -25.77 13.13 -12.21
CA ARG A 41 -27.21 13.44 -12.23
C ARG A 41 -27.76 13.69 -10.84
N ASP A 42 -27.39 12.84 -9.90
CA ASP A 42 -28.04 12.77 -8.59
C ASP A 42 -27.34 13.66 -7.54
N LEU A 43 -26.08 14.03 -7.79
CA LEU A 43 -25.21 14.81 -6.89
C LEU A 43 -25.31 14.36 -5.41
N PRO A 44 -25.14 13.06 -5.10
CA PRO A 44 -25.45 12.52 -3.78
C PRO A 44 -24.54 13.03 -2.66
N LEU A 45 -23.39 13.61 -3.01
CA LEU A 45 -22.43 14.19 -2.07
C LEU A 45 -22.42 15.72 -2.11
N ASN A 46 -23.45 16.36 -2.67
CA ASN A 46 -23.55 17.82 -2.71
C ASN A 46 -23.45 18.45 -1.32
N GLY A 47 -22.54 19.42 -1.19
CA GLY A 47 -22.25 20.10 0.08
C GLY A 47 -21.38 19.31 1.07
N GLN A 48 -20.95 18.10 0.70
CA GLN A 48 -19.99 17.32 1.49
C GLN A 48 -18.55 17.74 1.18
N ARG A 49 -17.68 17.57 2.17
CA ARG A 49 -16.24 17.82 2.10
C ARG A 49 -15.50 16.55 2.47
N VAL A 50 -14.83 15.92 1.52
CA VAL A 50 -14.18 14.61 1.69
C VAL A 50 -12.68 14.78 1.87
N ALA A 51 -12.16 14.49 3.06
CA ALA A 51 -10.73 14.32 3.28
C ALA A 51 -10.33 12.88 2.94
N GLY A 52 -9.38 12.71 2.03
CA GLY A 52 -8.88 11.40 1.61
C GLY A 52 -7.41 11.19 2.00
N CYS A 53 -7.09 10.03 2.56
CA CYS A 53 -5.72 9.55 2.76
C CYS A 53 -5.58 8.17 2.12
N LEU A 54 -5.10 8.17 0.88
CA LEU A 54 -4.97 6.96 0.06
C LEU A 54 -3.85 7.18 -0.95
N HIS A 55 -3.16 6.11 -1.38
CA HIS A 55 -2.15 6.15 -2.43
C HIS A 55 -2.55 7.08 -3.59
N VAL A 56 -1.71 8.07 -3.92
CA VAL A 56 -2.01 9.02 -5.00
C VAL A 56 -1.54 8.43 -6.32
N THR A 57 -2.42 7.62 -6.93
CA THR A 57 -2.20 6.93 -8.21
C THR A 57 -3.22 7.37 -9.26
N LYS A 58 -3.01 6.96 -10.51
CA LYS A 58 -3.95 7.19 -11.61
C LYS A 58 -5.35 6.58 -11.35
N GLU A 59 -5.45 5.47 -10.63
CA GLU A 59 -6.71 4.86 -10.21
C GLU A 59 -7.43 5.74 -9.18
N THR A 60 -6.69 6.21 -8.16
CA THR A 60 -7.20 7.13 -7.15
C THR A 60 -7.65 8.45 -7.75
N ALA A 61 -6.97 8.93 -8.80
CA ALA A 61 -7.40 10.11 -9.53
C ALA A 61 -8.81 9.92 -10.15
N VAL A 62 -9.12 8.74 -10.69
CA VAL A 62 -10.47 8.43 -11.21
C VAL A 62 -11.51 8.34 -10.08
N LEU A 63 -11.12 7.83 -8.91
CA LEU A 63 -11.96 7.86 -7.70
C LEU A 63 -12.26 9.30 -7.27
N ILE A 64 -11.24 10.16 -7.20
CA ILE A 64 -11.35 11.59 -6.88
C ILE A 64 -12.30 12.30 -7.86
N GLU A 65 -12.12 12.08 -9.18
CA GLU A 65 -13.03 12.63 -10.20
C GLU A 65 -14.47 12.19 -9.96
N THR A 66 -14.68 10.93 -9.57
CA THR A 66 -16.02 10.36 -9.34
C THR A 66 -16.67 10.96 -8.09
N ILE A 67 -15.90 11.15 -7.01
CA ILE A 67 -16.38 11.79 -5.78
C ILE A 67 -16.71 13.26 -6.03
N SER A 68 -15.86 13.97 -6.77
CA SER A 68 -16.11 15.37 -7.13
C SER A 68 -17.32 15.52 -8.05
N ALA A 69 -17.47 14.63 -9.03
CA ALA A 69 -18.65 14.56 -9.90
C ALA A 69 -19.96 14.29 -9.13
N ALA A 70 -19.87 13.66 -7.95
CA ALA A 70 -21.00 13.48 -7.04
C ALA A 70 -21.37 14.75 -6.23
N GLY A 71 -20.65 15.87 -6.44
CA GLY A 71 -20.92 17.17 -5.81
C GLY A 71 -20.08 17.48 -4.56
N ALA A 72 -19.09 16.65 -4.23
CA ALA A 72 -18.22 16.89 -3.08
C ALA A 72 -17.03 17.79 -3.41
N GLU A 73 -16.62 18.60 -2.43
CA GLU A 73 -15.27 19.19 -2.40
C GLU A 73 -14.29 18.18 -1.79
N ILE A 74 -13.06 18.13 -2.29
CA ILE A 74 -12.08 17.11 -1.88
C ILE A 74 -10.74 17.73 -1.49
N SER A 75 -10.09 17.13 -0.49
CA SER A 75 -8.69 17.39 -0.13
C SER A 75 -8.00 16.06 0.17
N TRP A 76 -6.86 15.80 -0.46
CA TRP A 76 -6.28 14.47 -0.53
C TRP A 76 -4.80 14.43 -0.12
N SER A 77 -4.37 13.38 0.55
CA SER A 77 -2.96 13.05 0.82
C SER A 77 -2.66 11.59 0.50
N GLY A 78 -1.38 11.26 0.37
CA GLY A 78 -0.95 9.86 0.30
C GLY A 78 -1.08 9.17 1.67
N CYS A 79 -1.28 7.85 1.67
CA CYS A 79 -1.15 6.99 2.87
C CYS A 79 0.21 6.25 2.94
N ASN A 80 1.06 6.38 1.91
CA ASN A 80 2.42 5.88 1.96
C ASN A 80 3.41 6.85 1.27
N PRO A 81 4.48 7.30 1.97
CA PRO A 81 5.54 8.14 1.45
C PRO A 81 6.14 7.80 0.08
N LEU A 82 6.14 6.53 -0.32
CA LEU A 82 6.75 6.06 -1.58
C LEU A 82 5.73 5.73 -2.66
N SER A 83 4.44 5.90 -2.41
CA SER A 83 3.39 5.41 -3.33
C SER A 83 2.84 6.45 -4.30
N THR A 84 3.13 7.74 -4.07
CA THR A 84 2.63 8.82 -4.93
C THR A 84 3.24 8.72 -6.32
N GLN A 85 2.40 8.81 -7.34
CA GLN A 85 2.80 9.03 -8.72
C GLN A 85 2.80 10.54 -8.97
N ASP A 86 3.99 11.16 -8.99
CA ASP A 86 4.13 12.62 -8.98
C ASP A 86 3.46 13.29 -10.18
N GLU A 87 3.48 12.66 -11.35
CA GLU A 87 2.77 13.17 -12.52
C GLU A 87 1.24 13.16 -12.35
N VAL A 88 0.70 12.20 -11.61
CA VAL A 88 -0.74 12.13 -11.32
C VAL A 88 -1.11 13.19 -10.28
N ALA A 89 -0.29 13.36 -9.23
CA ALA A 89 -0.46 14.43 -8.26
C ALA A 89 -0.42 15.81 -8.92
N ALA A 90 0.52 16.02 -9.84
CA ALA A 90 0.62 17.24 -10.64
C ALA A 90 -0.62 17.49 -11.50
N TRP A 91 -1.14 16.45 -12.16
CA TRP A 91 -2.37 16.54 -12.94
C TRP A 91 -3.58 16.89 -12.09
N LEU A 92 -3.77 16.20 -10.95
CA LEU A 92 -4.84 16.50 -10.00
C LEU A 92 -4.79 17.96 -9.55
N ALA A 93 -3.60 18.45 -9.17
CA ALA A 93 -3.40 19.83 -8.77
C ALA A 93 -3.69 20.82 -9.92
N SER A 94 -3.34 20.50 -11.18
CA SER A 94 -3.63 21.36 -12.33
C SER A 94 -5.12 21.46 -12.68
N GLU A 95 -5.90 20.41 -12.37
CA GLU A 95 -7.36 20.40 -12.51
C GLU A 95 -8.08 21.10 -11.35
N GLY A 96 -7.34 21.59 -10.35
CA GLY A 96 -7.87 22.34 -9.20
C GLY A 96 -8.31 21.46 -8.02
N TYR A 97 -7.98 20.17 -8.04
CA TYR A 97 -8.25 19.27 -6.91
C TYR A 97 -7.30 19.56 -5.73
N GLY A 98 -7.81 19.44 -4.50
CA GLY A 98 -6.99 19.54 -3.31
C GLY A 98 -6.11 18.31 -3.15
N VAL A 99 -4.78 18.45 -3.29
CA VAL A 99 -3.84 17.32 -3.19
C VAL A 99 -2.51 17.74 -2.55
N HIS A 100 -2.10 17.03 -1.51
CA HIS A 100 -0.89 17.23 -0.74
C HIS A 100 -0.10 15.93 -0.70
N ALA A 101 0.69 15.66 -1.74
CA ALA A 101 1.45 14.43 -1.86
C ALA A 101 2.58 14.56 -2.87
N TRP A 102 3.69 13.88 -2.60
CA TRP A 102 4.75 13.61 -3.56
C TRP A 102 5.47 12.30 -3.20
N HIS A 103 6.25 11.76 -4.13
CA HIS A 103 7.06 10.56 -3.90
C HIS A 103 8.28 10.88 -3.03
N GLY A 104 8.59 10.01 -2.06
CA GLY A 104 9.77 10.16 -1.21
C GLY A 104 9.60 11.15 -0.06
N GLN A 105 8.38 11.28 0.49
CA GLN A 105 8.13 12.14 1.66
C GLN A 105 8.94 11.70 2.88
N SER A 106 9.45 12.68 3.64
CA SER A 106 9.89 12.41 5.02
C SER A 106 8.69 12.09 5.90
N THR A 107 8.92 11.47 7.07
CA THR A 107 7.83 11.21 8.04
C THR A 107 7.12 12.50 8.46
N GLU A 108 7.87 13.59 8.64
CA GLU A 108 7.30 14.89 8.99
C GLU A 108 6.43 15.44 7.85
N ASP A 109 6.94 15.40 6.62
CA ASP A 109 6.20 15.85 5.44
C ASP A 109 4.92 15.04 5.20
N PHE A 110 4.98 13.72 5.39
CA PHE A 110 3.87 12.80 5.25
C PHE A 110 2.72 13.18 6.19
N TYR A 111 3.01 13.29 7.49
CA TYR A 111 2.00 13.66 8.48
C TYR A 111 1.50 15.08 8.32
N ARG A 112 2.37 16.02 7.92
CA ARG A 112 1.96 17.39 7.59
C ARG A 112 0.98 17.42 6.41
N CYS A 113 1.16 16.56 5.41
CA CYS A 113 0.25 16.47 4.29
C CYS A 113 -1.13 15.93 4.69
N ILE A 114 -1.18 14.91 5.55
CA ILE A 114 -2.43 14.41 6.13
C ILE A 114 -3.15 15.54 6.87
N ASP A 115 -2.43 16.31 7.68
CA ASP A 115 -3.02 17.41 8.48
C ASP A 115 -3.63 18.49 7.59
N ARG A 116 -2.96 18.84 6.48
CA ARG A 116 -3.50 19.81 5.52
C ARG A 116 -4.83 19.38 4.91
N THR A 117 -5.12 18.07 4.83
CA THR A 117 -6.44 17.61 4.35
C THR A 117 -7.59 17.98 5.30
N LEU A 118 -7.29 18.33 6.56
CA LEU A 118 -8.27 18.70 7.56
C LEU A 118 -8.59 20.21 7.57
N ASP A 119 -7.77 21.05 6.94
CA ASP A 119 -7.88 22.53 6.99
C ASP A 119 -9.25 23.06 6.56
N PHE A 120 -9.88 22.41 5.57
CA PHE A 120 -11.20 22.76 5.06
C PHE A 120 -12.38 22.19 5.88
N LYS A 121 -12.10 21.59 7.04
CA LYS A 121 -13.06 21.01 7.98
C LYS A 121 -13.95 19.95 7.30
N PRO A 122 -13.41 18.75 6.99
CA PRO A 122 -14.15 17.72 6.28
C PRO A 122 -15.45 17.32 7.00
N THR A 123 -16.42 16.84 6.23
CA THR A 123 -17.62 16.17 6.73
C THR A 123 -17.55 14.66 6.58
N LEU A 124 -16.65 14.16 5.73
CA LEU A 124 -16.43 12.75 5.47
C LEU A 124 -14.94 12.45 5.41
N THR A 125 -14.55 11.25 5.85
CA THR A 125 -13.18 10.74 5.73
C THR A 125 -13.14 9.49 4.86
N LEU A 126 -12.09 9.35 4.04
CA LEU A 126 -11.80 8.16 3.26
C LEU A 126 -10.34 7.79 3.50
N ASP A 127 -10.09 6.59 4.01
CA ASP A 127 -8.80 6.22 4.57
C ASP A 127 -8.34 4.82 4.12
N ASP A 128 -7.04 4.69 3.99
CA ASP A 128 -6.31 3.46 3.69
C ASP A 128 -5.17 3.35 4.71
N GLY A 129 -5.40 2.55 5.76
CA GLY A 129 -4.45 2.37 6.87
C GLY A 129 -4.85 3.07 8.17
N ALA A 130 -5.96 3.80 8.18
CA ALA A 130 -6.54 4.53 9.31
C ALA A 130 -5.70 5.71 9.84
N ASP A 131 -4.72 6.21 9.09
CA ASP A 131 -3.85 7.29 9.58
C ASP A 131 -4.60 8.63 9.65
N LEU A 132 -5.40 9.00 8.65
CA LEU A 132 -6.21 10.22 8.68
C LEU A 132 -7.25 10.19 9.81
N ILE A 133 -8.00 9.08 9.89
CA ILE A 133 -9.01 8.87 10.93
C ILE A 133 -8.34 8.94 12.30
N TYR A 134 -7.17 8.31 12.48
CA TYR A 134 -6.42 8.39 13.73
C TYR A 134 -5.92 9.80 14.04
N ARG A 135 -5.49 10.60 13.04
CA ARG A 135 -5.13 12.01 13.26
C ARG A 135 -6.32 12.82 13.76
N VAL A 136 -7.52 12.61 13.22
CA VAL A 136 -8.75 13.24 13.73
C VAL A 136 -9.01 12.84 15.18
N HIS A 137 -8.92 11.55 15.51
CA HIS A 137 -9.22 11.07 16.87
C HIS A 137 -8.20 11.52 17.93
N SER A 138 -6.94 11.70 17.54
CA SER A 138 -5.83 11.95 18.47
C SER A 138 -5.37 13.40 18.51
N SER A 139 -5.10 13.98 17.34
CA SER A 139 -4.40 15.27 17.20
C SER A 139 -5.37 16.41 16.97
N PHE A 140 -6.50 16.14 16.30
CA PHE A 140 -7.51 17.14 15.94
C PHE A 140 -8.95 16.71 16.27
N PRO A 141 -9.23 16.33 17.53
CA PRO A 141 -10.54 15.84 17.94
C PRO A 141 -11.67 16.85 17.71
N GLU A 142 -11.36 18.15 17.63
CA GLU A 142 -12.31 19.20 17.28
C GLU A 142 -12.92 19.05 15.88
N HIS A 143 -12.25 18.37 14.95
CA HIS A 143 -12.81 18.11 13.63
C HIS A 143 -13.88 17.01 13.65
N ALA A 144 -13.88 16.13 14.66
CA ALA A 144 -14.81 15.01 14.73
C ALA A 144 -16.28 15.45 14.79
N GLU A 145 -16.59 16.60 15.41
CA GLU A 145 -17.97 17.11 15.51
C GLU A 145 -18.60 17.40 14.14
N GLY A 146 -17.79 17.76 13.15
CA GLY A 146 -18.26 18.04 11.78
C GLY A 146 -18.33 16.83 10.87
N ILE A 147 -17.74 15.70 11.27
CA ILE A 147 -17.60 14.49 10.45
C ILE A 147 -18.78 13.55 10.73
N ILE A 148 -19.58 13.28 9.70
CA ILE A 148 -20.76 12.42 9.79
C ILE A 148 -20.42 10.93 9.58
N GLY A 149 -19.23 10.63 9.05
CA GLY A 149 -18.73 9.26 8.94
C GLY A 149 -17.43 9.15 8.15
N GLY A 150 -16.87 7.94 8.16
CA GLY A 150 -15.66 7.60 7.41
C GLY A 150 -15.75 6.25 6.70
N THR A 151 -14.77 5.98 5.84
CA THR A 151 -14.57 4.66 5.21
C THR A 151 -13.12 4.22 5.36
N GLU A 152 -12.89 2.94 5.67
CA GLU A 152 -11.54 2.35 5.75
C GLU A 152 -11.42 1.13 4.85
N GLU A 153 -10.40 1.13 3.99
CA GLU A 153 -10.22 0.15 2.92
C GLU A 153 -9.35 -1.06 3.29
N THR A 154 -8.47 -0.95 4.28
CA THR A 154 -7.49 -1.99 4.58
C THR A 154 -7.89 -2.90 5.72
N THR A 155 -7.38 -4.12 5.68
CA THR A 155 -7.55 -5.08 6.79
C THR A 155 -6.96 -4.51 8.09
N THR A 156 -5.77 -3.92 8.04
CA THR A 156 -5.08 -3.39 9.21
C THR A 156 -5.81 -2.18 9.81
N GLY A 157 -6.23 -1.22 8.99
CA GLY A 157 -7.01 -0.07 9.45
C GLY A 157 -8.33 -0.50 10.08
N VAL A 158 -9.07 -1.42 9.45
CA VAL A 158 -10.33 -1.94 10.02
C VAL A 158 -10.11 -2.60 11.39
N HIS A 159 -9.02 -3.37 11.55
CA HIS A 159 -8.71 -3.96 12.86
C HIS A 159 -8.43 -2.91 13.94
N ARG A 160 -7.67 -1.85 13.62
CA ARG A 160 -7.40 -0.73 14.55
C ARG A 160 -8.69 -0.03 14.95
N LEU A 161 -9.55 0.29 14.00
CA LEU A 161 -10.79 1.03 14.23
C LEU A 161 -11.83 0.21 14.99
N ARG A 162 -11.91 -1.12 14.77
CA ARG A 162 -12.74 -2.00 15.59
C ARG A 162 -12.29 -2.04 17.04
N ALA A 163 -10.98 -2.12 17.29
CA ALA A 163 -10.46 -2.08 18.66
C ALA A 163 -10.79 -0.75 19.37
N MET A 164 -10.72 0.38 18.66
CA MET A 164 -11.16 1.69 19.17
C MET A 164 -12.67 1.72 19.45
N ALA A 165 -13.48 1.14 18.56
CA ALA A 165 -14.93 1.05 18.75
C ALA A 165 -15.30 0.20 19.98
N ASP A 166 -14.66 -0.95 20.15
CA ASP A 166 -14.86 -1.84 21.30
C ASP A 166 -14.44 -1.16 22.62
N ALA A 167 -13.46 -0.26 22.57
CA ALA A 167 -13.04 0.58 23.70
C ALA A 167 -13.96 1.78 23.95
N GLY A 168 -14.91 2.08 23.05
CA GLY A 168 -15.79 3.26 23.13
C GLY A 168 -15.09 4.57 22.77
N GLU A 169 -13.95 4.52 22.07
CA GLU A 169 -13.09 5.66 21.72
C GLU A 169 -13.34 6.20 20.31
N LEU A 170 -14.11 5.47 19.48
CA LEU A 170 -14.43 5.90 18.12
C LEU A 170 -15.44 7.06 18.15
N LEU A 171 -15.05 8.22 17.60
CA LEU A 171 -15.81 9.48 17.68
C LEU A 171 -16.92 9.61 16.62
N TYR A 172 -16.80 8.92 15.49
CA TYR A 172 -17.79 8.93 14.41
C TYR A 172 -17.87 7.55 13.72
N PRO A 173 -18.99 7.19 13.06
CA PRO A 173 -19.15 5.89 12.43
C PRO A 173 -18.19 5.69 11.25
N VAL A 174 -17.64 4.48 11.10
CA VAL A 174 -16.77 4.12 9.98
C VAL A 174 -17.29 2.86 9.29
N ILE A 175 -17.38 2.89 7.96
CA ILE A 175 -17.69 1.73 7.13
C ILE A 175 -16.40 1.00 6.76
N ALA A 176 -16.32 -0.28 7.14
CA ALA A 176 -15.22 -1.17 6.77
C ALA A 176 -15.38 -1.66 5.32
N VAL A 177 -14.84 -0.92 4.36
CA VAL A 177 -14.87 -1.27 2.92
C VAL A 177 -14.12 -2.59 2.68
N ASN A 178 -13.07 -2.85 3.46
CA ASN A 178 -12.33 -4.12 3.39
C ASN A 178 -13.20 -5.37 3.62
N ASP A 179 -14.35 -5.27 4.29
CA ASP A 179 -15.23 -6.43 4.54
C ASP A 179 -16.06 -6.81 3.30
N ALA A 180 -16.15 -5.93 2.29
CA ALA A 180 -16.84 -6.24 1.06
C ALA A 180 -16.13 -7.38 0.32
N GLU A 181 -16.86 -8.43 -0.05
CA GLU A 181 -16.33 -9.60 -0.77
C GLU A 181 -15.69 -9.20 -2.10
N THR A 182 -16.29 -8.24 -2.79
CA THR A 182 -15.74 -7.64 -4.02
C THR A 182 -14.42 -6.91 -3.82
N LYS A 183 -14.07 -6.55 -2.57
CA LYS A 183 -12.78 -5.98 -2.21
C LYS A 183 -11.81 -7.10 -1.89
N TRP A 184 -12.00 -7.82 -0.79
CA TRP A 184 -10.96 -8.72 -0.31
C TRP A 184 -10.73 -9.95 -1.20
N ASP A 185 -11.73 -10.44 -1.95
CA ASP A 185 -11.54 -11.63 -2.80
C ASP A 185 -10.96 -11.29 -4.18
N PHE A 186 -11.02 -10.02 -4.61
CA PHE A 186 -10.54 -9.56 -5.91
C PHE A 186 -9.28 -8.71 -5.78
N ASP A 187 -9.36 -7.63 -5.00
CA ASP A 187 -8.27 -6.67 -4.84
C ASP A 187 -7.05 -7.33 -4.17
N ASN A 188 -7.25 -7.86 -2.97
CA ASN A 188 -6.19 -8.46 -2.18
C ASN A 188 -5.65 -9.75 -2.83
N VAL A 189 -6.48 -10.53 -3.54
CA VAL A 189 -6.04 -11.81 -4.15
C VAL A 189 -5.46 -11.61 -5.55
N HIS A 190 -6.11 -10.83 -6.41
CA HIS A 190 -5.71 -10.69 -7.81
C HIS A 190 -4.81 -9.49 -8.04
N GLY A 191 -5.20 -8.33 -7.52
CA GLY A 191 -4.44 -7.09 -7.63
C GLY A 191 -3.07 -7.22 -6.97
N THR A 192 -3.03 -7.59 -5.68
CA THR A 192 -1.77 -7.73 -4.95
C THR A 192 -0.87 -8.77 -5.60
N GLY A 193 -1.39 -9.97 -5.85
CA GLY A 193 -0.58 -11.06 -6.42
C GLY A 193 0.09 -10.72 -7.75
N GLN A 194 -0.58 -9.98 -8.64
CA GLN A 194 0.02 -9.55 -9.92
C GLN A 194 1.02 -8.40 -9.73
N SER A 195 0.62 -7.37 -8.98
CA SER A 195 1.41 -6.15 -8.81
C SER A 195 2.67 -6.36 -7.95
N THR A 196 2.65 -7.26 -6.97
CA THR A 196 3.84 -7.63 -6.19
C THR A 196 4.90 -8.27 -7.09
N ILE A 197 4.50 -9.14 -8.02
CA ILE A 197 5.42 -9.72 -9.00
C ILE A 197 5.98 -8.64 -9.94
N ASP A 198 5.15 -7.70 -10.38
CA ASP A 198 5.61 -6.55 -11.19
C ASP A 198 6.67 -5.72 -10.43
N GLY A 199 6.40 -5.36 -9.18
CA GLY A 199 7.34 -4.63 -8.31
C GLY A 199 8.68 -5.36 -8.13
N ILE A 200 8.65 -6.66 -7.85
CA ILE A 200 9.88 -7.46 -7.73
C ILE A 200 10.65 -7.46 -9.04
N ILE A 201 9.99 -7.67 -10.18
CA ILE A 201 10.65 -7.72 -11.49
C ILE A 201 11.23 -6.35 -11.87
N ARG A 202 10.49 -5.25 -11.68
CA ARG A 202 10.97 -3.89 -11.96
C ARG A 202 12.14 -3.49 -11.06
N ALA A 203 12.17 -3.94 -9.81
CA ALA A 203 13.26 -3.63 -8.88
C ALA A 203 14.51 -4.52 -9.07
N THR A 204 14.40 -5.69 -9.73
CA THR A 204 15.49 -6.69 -9.71
C THR A 204 15.87 -7.26 -11.07
N SER A 205 14.95 -7.30 -12.03
CA SER A 205 15.07 -8.09 -13.26
C SER A 205 15.36 -9.58 -13.01
N VAL A 206 15.03 -10.10 -11.83
CA VAL A 206 15.33 -11.49 -11.45
C VAL A 206 14.50 -12.49 -12.25
N LEU A 207 15.10 -13.63 -12.61
CA LEU A 207 14.37 -14.79 -13.10
C LEU A 207 13.70 -15.51 -11.93
N LEU A 208 12.36 -15.58 -11.94
CA LEU A 208 11.58 -16.30 -10.91
C LEU A 208 11.61 -17.82 -11.11
N ALA A 209 11.73 -18.29 -12.35
CA ALA A 209 11.69 -19.71 -12.67
C ALA A 209 12.82 -20.48 -11.96
N GLY A 210 12.45 -21.53 -11.23
CA GLY A 210 13.36 -22.37 -10.46
C GLY A 210 13.82 -21.79 -9.11
N LYS A 211 13.43 -20.56 -8.75
CA LYS A 211 13.75 -19.95 -7.47
C LYS A 211 12.86 -20.48 -6.35
N ASP A 212 13.41 -20.69 -5.17
CA ASP A 212 12.64 -20.92 -3.95
C ASP A 212 12.05 -19.58 -3.49
N PHE A 213 10.74 -19.40 -3.70
CA PHE A 213 10.01 -18.17 -3.37
C PHE A 213 9.24 -18.37 -2.07
N VAL A 214 9.71 -17.76 -0.99
CA VAL A 214 9.13 -17.84 0.34
C VAL A 214 8.12 -16.70 0.53
N ILE A 215 6.89 -17.06 0.90
CA ILE A 215 5.80 -16.15 1.20
C ILE A 215 5.41 -16.31 2.66
N ALA A 216 5.50 -15.24 3.43
CA ALA A 216 5.03 -15.25 4.82
C ALA A 216 3.57 -14.78 4.88
N GLY A 217 2.70 -15.66 5.36
CA GLY A 217 1.24 -15.45 5.41
C GLY A 217 0.52 -16.04 4.20
N TYR A 218 -0.62 -16.70 4.46
CA TYR A 218 -1.45 -17.31 3.42
C TYR A 218 -2.92 -16.85 3.49
N GLY A 219 -3.09 -15.57 3.87
CA GLY A 219 -4.34 -14.84 3.68
C GLY A 219 -4.59 -14.50 2.20
N HIS A 220 -5.47 -13.53 1.94
CA HIS A 220 -5.85 -13.13 0.57
C HIS A 220 -4.65 -12.68 -0.28
N CYS A 221 -3.82 -11.77 0.24
CA CYS A 221 -2.60 -11.28 -0.41
C CYS A 221 -1.59 -12.42 -0.69
N GLY A 222 -1.21 -13.17 0.35
CA GLY A 222 -0.24 -14.25 0.23
C GLY A 222 -0.68 -15.37 -0.73
N ARG A 223 -1.97 -15.75 -0.70
CA ARG A 223 -2.56 -16.71 -1.64
C ARG A 223 -2.50 -16.19 -3.08
N GLY A 224 -2.86 -14.92 -3.26
CA GLY A 224 -2.77 -14.23 -4.54
C GLY A 224 -1.37 -14.31 -5.15
N LEU A 225 -0.37 -13.94 -4.35
CA LEU A 225 1.04 -13.95 -4.72
C LEU A 225 1.55 -15.37 -5.02
N ALA A 226 1.21 -16.35 -4.19
CA ALA A 226 1.63 -17.74 -4.34
C ALA A 226 1.25 -18.32 -5.71
N VAL A 227 0.02 -18.05 -6.16
CA VAL A 227 -0.45 -18.51 -7.47
C VAL A 227 0.35 -17.89 -8.62
N ARG A 228 0.70 -16.60 -8.53
CA ARG A 228 1.44 -15.89 -9.61
C ARG A 228 2.90 -16.29 -9.62
N ALA A 229 3.54 -16.37 -8.45
CA ALA A 229 4.91 -16.85 -8.32
C ALA A 229 5.07 -18.26 -8.91
N ARG A 230 4.16 -19.19 -8.58
CA ARG A 230 4.13 -20.53 -9.18
C ARG A 230 3.86 -20.50 -10.69
N GLY A 231 2.96 -19.64 -11.14
CA GLY A 231 2.67 -19.44 -12.57
C GLY A 231 3.90 -18.97 -13.37
N MET A 232 4.82 -18.27 -12.71
CA MET A 232 6.12 -17.84 -13.26
C MET A 232 7.25 -18.87 -13.08
N GLY A 233 6.92 -20.09 -12.62
CA GLY A 233 7.85 -21.20 -12.46
C GLY A 233 8.64 -21.23 -11.15
N ALA A 234 8.27 -20.43 -10.15
CA ALA A 234 8.92 -20.45 -8.85
C ALA A 234 8.48 -21.66 -7.99
N ASN A 235 9.40 -22.13 -7.15
CA ASN A 235 9.15 -23.14 -6.12
C ASN A 235 8.62 -22.46 -4.86
N VAL A 236 7.30 -22.30 -4.77
CA VAL A 236 6.68 -21.53 -3.68
C VAL A 236 6.69 -22.30 -2.36
N ILE A 237 7.15 -21.61 -1.31
CA ILE A 237 7.13 -22.03 0.09
C ILE A 237 6.29 -21.03 0.87
N VAL A 238 5.40 -21.50 1.73
CA VAL A 238 4.54 -20.68 2.57
C VAL A 238 4.94 -20.85 4.03
N THR A 239 4.92 -19.76 4.80
CA THR A 239 4.98 -19.80 6.26
C THR A 239 3.64 -19.31 6.82
N GLU A 240 3.08 -20.03 7.80
CA GLU A 240 1.78 -19.68 8.38
C GLU A 240 1.70 -20.08 9.86
N ILE A 241 0.99 -19.24 10.63
CA ILE A 241 0.62 -19.49 12.02
C ILE A 241 -0.81 -20.04 12.14
N ASN A 242 -1.68 -19.74 11.18
CA ASN A 242 -3.06 -20.21 11.18
C ASN A 242 -3.13 -21.62 10.55
N PRO A 243 -3.53 -22.66 11.30
CA PRO A 243 -3.53 -24.04 10.79
C PRO A 243 -4.49 -24.25 9.62
N ILE A 244 -5.57 -23.47 9.51
CA ILE A 244 -6.51 -23.58 8.39
C ILE A 244 -5.93 -22.98 7.11
N ALA A 245 -5.26 -21.83 7.23
CA ALA A 245 -4.57 -21.21 6.10
C ALA A 245 -3.38 -22.07 5.65
N ALA A 246 -2.61 -22.63 6.59
CA ALA A 246 -1.55 -23.59 6.31
C ALA A 246 -2.08 -24.85 5.59
N LEU A 247 -3.15 -25.46 6.10
CA LEU A 247 -3.77 -26.62 5.45
C LEU A 247 -4.23 -26.27 4.03
N ARG A 248 -4.81 -25.08 3.83
CA ARG A 248 -5.21 -24.60 2.50
C ARG A 248 -4.00 -24.46 1.56
N ALA A 249 -2.89 -23.90 2.03
CA ALA A 249 -1.67 -23.80 1.23
C ALA A 249 -1.16 -25.18 0.77
N VAL A 250 -1.20 -26.18 1.66
CA VAL A 250 -0.84 -27.57 1.32
C VAL A 250 -1.81 -28.14 0.27
N MET A 251 -3.12 -27.94 0.44
CA MET A 251 -4.14 -28.40 -0.51
C MET A 251 -4.04 -27.70 -1.87
N ASP A 252 -3.61 -26.44 -1.89
CA ASP A 252 -3.32 -25.68 -3.10
C ASP A 252 -1.98 -26.10 -3.76
N GLY A 253 -1.21 -27.00 -3.13
CA GLY A 253 0.00 -27.62 -3.69
C GLY A 253 1.31 -26.92 -3.32
N PHE A 254 1.32 -26.13 -2.24
CA PHE A 254 2.49 -25.41 -1.75
C PHE A 254 3.16 -26.12 -0.57
N ARG A 255 4.49 -25.98 -0.44
CA ARG A 255 5.20 -26.42 0.76
C ARG A 255 4.89 -25.46 1.90
N VAL A 256 4.65 -25.98 3.11
CA VAL A 256 4.49 -25.16 4.32
C VAL A 256 5.57 -25.54 5.33
N MET A 257 6.31 -24.56 5.82
CA MET A 257 7.34 -24.74 6.85
C MET A 257 7.54 -23.47 7.68
N ARG A 258 8.32 -23.53 8.76
CA ARG A 258 8.64 -22.35 9.57
C ARG A 258 9.60 -21.42 8.81
N MET A 259 9.55 -20.12 9.12
CA MET A 259 10.50 -19.16 8.54
C MET A 259 11.96 -19.52 8.88
N ASP A 260 12.21 -20.04 10.09
CA ASP A 260 13.53 -20.53 10.49
C ASP A 260 14.10 -21.59 9.53
N GLU A 261 13.24 -22.42 8.93
CA GLU A 261 13.62 -23.46 7.96
C GLU A 261 13.68 -22.87 6.54
N ALA A 262 12.65 -22.11 6.16
CA ALA A 262 12.55 -21.50 4.83
C ALA A 262 13.70 -20.53 4.53
N ALA A 263 14.17 -19.78 5.54
CA ALA A 263 15.26 -18.82 5.40
C ALA A 263 16.57 -19.48 4.91
N THR A 264 16.82 -20.73 5.28
CA THR A 264 18.03 -21.47 4.84
C THR A 264 18.03 -21.84 3.36
N ILE A 265 16.86 -21.86 2.71
CA ILE A 265 16.70 -22.33 1.33
C ILE A 265 16.05 -21.31 0.39
N GLY A 266 15.44 -20.25 0.89
CA GLY A 266 14.77 -19.26 0.06
C GLY A 266 15.75 -18.41 -0.76
N ASP A 267 15.34 -18.05 -1.97
CA ASP A 267 16.03 -17.08 -2.81
C ASP A 267 15.31 -15.72 -2.81
N ILE A 268 13.97 -15.74 -2.71
CA ILE A 268 13.12 -14.55 -2.69
C ILE A 268 12.15 -14.68 -1.52
N PHE A 269 12.01 -13.64 -0.72
CA PHE A 269 11.17 -13.58 0.46
C PHE A 269 10.19 -12.42 0.33
N CYS A 270 8.90 -12.70 0.44
CA CYS A 270 7.86 -11.67 0.46
C CYS A 270 6.95 -11.83 1.68
N THR A 271 6.84 -10.79 2.50
CA THR A 271 5.96 -10.78 3.66
C THR A 271 4.57 -10.23 3.30
N ALA A 272 3.51 -10.88 3.79
CA ALA A 272 2.11 -10.55 3.50
C ALA A 272 1.21 -10.87 4.71
N THR A 273 1.68 -10.57 5.93
CA THR A 273 1.03 -11.00 7.18
C THR A 273 0.28 -9.88 7.90
N GLY A 274 0.67 -8.62 7.69
CA GLY A 274 0.25 -7.48 8.50
C GLY A 274 0.82 -7.47 9.93
N MET A 275 1.80 -8.34 10.24
CA MET A 275 2.37 -8.53 11.57
C MET A 275 3.84 -8.14 11.61
N LYS A 276 4.28 -7.58 12.73
CA LYS A 276 5.68 -7.23 12.94
C LYS A 276 6.58 -8.45 13.17
N ASP A 277 7.88 -8.26 12.93
CA ASP A 277 8.94 -9.23 13.29
C ASP A 277 8.80 -10.61 12.61
N VAL A 278 8.36 -10.60 11.35
CA VAL A 278 8.24 -11.82 10.51
C VAL A 278 9.61 -12.26 10.00
N ILE A 279 10.41 -11.30 9.52
CA ILE A 279 11.82 -11.50 9.15
C ILE A 279 12.70 -10.71 10.12
N VAL A 280 13.60 -11.39 10.82
CA VAL A 280 14.43 -10.83 11.92
C VAL A 280 15.87 -11.34 11.81
N SER A 281 16.78 -10.85 12.66
CA SER A 281 18.21 -11.14 12.66
C SER A 281 18.56 -12.61 12.37
N ARG A 282 18.00 -13.57 13.12
CA ARG A 282 18.33 -15.00 12.93
C ARG A 282 17.97 -15.55 11.55
N HIS A 283 17.00 -14.95 10.86
CA HIS A 283 16.63 -15.34 9.50
C HIS A 283 17.67 -14.81 8.51
N PHE A 284 18.05 -13.54 8.60
CA PHE A 284 19.11 -12.96 7.77
C PHE A 284 20.43 -13.72 7.92
N ASP A 285 20.80 -14.11 9.14
CA ASP A 285 21.98 -14.93 9.42
C ASP A 285 21.98 -16.26 8.67
N SER A 286 20.81 -16.79 8.31
CA SER A 286 20.64 -18.08 7.63
C SER A 286 20.39 -17.98 6.12
N MET A 287 20.12 -16.78 5.59
CA MET A 287 19.79 -16.59 4.17
C MET A 287 20.96 -16.87 3.23
N LYS A 288 20.66 -17.26 2.00
CA LYS A 288 21.68 -17.39 0.95
C LYS A 288 22.26 -16.03 0.59
N ASP A 289 23.49 -16.05 0.06
CA ASP A 289 24.04 -14.90 -0.64
C ASP A 289 23.14 -14.50 -1.83
N GLY A 290 22.87 -13.21 -1.96
CA GLY A 290 22.01 -12.64 -3.00
C GLY A 290 20.50 -12.82 -2.75
N ALA A 291 20.07 -13.21 -1.54
CA ALA A 291 18.65 -13.32 -1.23
C ALA A 291 17.92 -11.97 -1.39
N ILE A 292 16.73 -12.01 -1.97
CA ILE A 292 15.88 -10.82 -2.19
C ILE A 292 14.76 -10.81 -1.16
N VAL A 293 14.57 -9.69 -0.47
CA VAL A 293 13.58 -9.53 0.60
C VAL A 293 12.70 -8.33 0.30
N CYS A 294 11.39 -8.53 0.34
CA CYS A 294 10.41 -7.48 0.13
C CYS A 294 9.15 -7.71 0.96
N ASN A 295 8.27 -6.70 0.96
CA ASN A 295 7.03 -6.71 1.71
C ASN A 295 5.89 -6.26 0.80
N THR A 296 4.73 -6.89 0.94
CA THR A 296 3.50 -6.46 0.29
C THR A 296 2.35 -6.24 1.28
N GLY A 297 2.60 -6.41 2.58
CA GLY A 297 1.71 -5.95 3.64
C GLY A 297 1.80 -4.44 3.85
N HIS A 298 0.81 -3.88 4.54
CA HIS A 298 0.56 -2.44 4.56
C HIS A 298 1.69 -1.60 5.23
N TYR A 299 2.31 -2.11 6.30
CA TYR A 299 3.39 -1.40 7.03
C TYR A 299 4.77 -2.00 6.80
N ASP A 300 5.81 -1.20 7.03
CA ASP A 300 7.24 -1.56 6.93
C ASP A 300 7.80 -2.28 8.16
N CYS A 301 6.93 -2.88 8.99
CA CYS A 301 7.33 -3.52 10.25
C CYS A 301 7.43 -5.06 10.17
N GLU A 302 7.00 -5.68 9.07
CA GLU A 302 7.09 -7.13 8.89
C GLU A 302 8.55 -7.60 8.78
N ILE A 303 9.39 -6.77 8.17
CA ILE A 303 10.83 -6.97 8.05
C ILE A 303 11.51 -6.09 9.09
N ASN A 304 12.30 -6.67 9.97
CA ASN A 304 13.08 -5.91 10.94
C ASN A 304 14.33 -5.33 10.24
N ILE A 305 14.17 -4.13 9.67
CA ILE A 305 15.24 -3.44 8.93
C ILE A 305 16.41 -3.07 9.85
N SER A 306 16.14 -2.71 11.10
CA SER A 306 17.20 -2.43 12.08
C SER A 306 18.07 -3.66 12.36
N ASP A 307 17.49 -4.85 12.43
CA ASP A 307 18.26 -6.09 12.52
C ASP A 307 19.15 -6.31 11.29
N LEU A 308 18.64 -6.01 10.09
CA LEU A 308 19.41 -6.10 8.84
C LEU A 308 20.58 -5.09 8.83
N GLU A 309 20.32 -3.82 9.14
CA GLU A 309 21.32 -2.76 9.27
C GLU A 309 22.42 -3.14 10.29
N ASN A 310 22.03 -3.70 11.43
CA ASN A 310 22.96 -4.16 12.47
C ASN A 310 23.79 -5.37 12.03
N ALA A 311 23.27 -6.22 11.15
CA ALA A 311 23.99 -7.36 10.58
C ALA A 311 24.93 -6.95 9.43
N SER A 312 24.75 -5.76 8.87
CA SER A 312 25.48 -5.25 7.72
C SER A 312 26.70 -4.38 8.06
N THR A 313 27.63 -4.28 7.12
CA THR A 313 28.75 -3.34 7.14
C THR A 313 28.44 -2.07 6.35
N THR A 314 27.73 -2.21 5.24
CA THR A 314 27.40 -1.16 4.28
C THR A 314 26.06 -1.48 3.62
N SER A 315 25.36 -0.44 3.17
CA SER A 315 24.25 -0.56 2.24
C SER A 315 24.50 0.32 1.02
N THR A 316 24.05 -0.11 -0.15
CA THR A 316 24.19 0.65 -1.39
C THR A 316 22.98 0.44 -2.27
N GLU A 317 22.37 1.53 -2.74
CA GLU A 317 21.34 1.47 -3.76
C GLU A 317 21.98 1.07 -5.10
N ILE A 318 21.65 -0.13 -5.57
CA ILE A 318 22.22 -0.67 -6.83
C ILE A 318 21.34 -0.34 -8.04
N ARG A 319 20.06 -0.07 -7.80
CA ARG A 319 19.07 0.45 -8.73
C ARG A 319 17.87 0.95 -7.95
N GLU A 320 17.02 1.72 -8.62
CA GLU A 320 15.79 2.24 -8.04
C GLU A 320 15.00 1.13 -7.32
N ASN A 321 14.63 1.39 -6.06
CA ASN A 321 13.92 0.49 -5.16
C ASN A 321 14.63 -0.84 -4.82
N ASN A 322 15.96 -0.91 -4.97
CA ASN A 322 16.75 -2.09 -4.61
C ASN A 322 18.06 -1.68 -3.93
N GLU A 323 18.12 -1.95 -2.64
CA GLU A 323 19.28 -1.68 -1.79
C GLU A 323 19.99 -2.99 -1.45
N ALA A 324 21.28 -3.06 -1.75
CA ALA A 324 22.14 -4.18 -1.41
C ALA A 324 22.79 -3.93 -0.05
N PHE A 325 22.54 -4.83 0.90
CA PHE A 325 23.11 -4.85 2.24
C PHE A 325 24.24 -5.88 2.29
N GLU A 326 25.49 -5.42 2.42
CA GLU A 326 26.64 -6.30 2.61
C GLU A 326 26.70 -6.74 4.08
N LEU A 327 26.53 -8.03 4.35
CA LEU A 327 26.59 -8.61 5.68
C LEU A 327 28.05 -8.73 6.16
N LYS A 328 28.23 -8.77 7.49
CA LYS A 328 29.56 -8.90 8.13
C LYS A 328 30.36 -10.14 7.72
N ASP A 329 29.71 -11.16 7.16
CA ASP A 329 30.36 -12.37 6.67
C ASP A 329 30.59 -12.40 5.14
N GLY A 330 30.30 -11.30 4.46
CA GLY A 330 30.53 -11.11 3.02
C GLY A 330 29.37 -11.52 2.12
N ARG A 331 28.27 -12.05 2.66
CA ARG A 331 27.03 -12.26 1.88
C ARG A 331 26.33 -10.93 1.63
N THR A 332 25.50 -10.88 0.59
CA THR A 332 24.66 -9.72 0.26
C THR A 332 23.18 -10.07 0.37
N ILE A 333 22.39 -9.18 0.96
CA ILE A 333 20.92 -9.27 0.98
C ILE A 333 20.35 -8.06 0.23
N HIS A 334 19.39 -8.28 -0.65
CA HIS A 334 18.71 -7.21 -1.38
C HIS A 334 17.38 -6.88 -0.71
N LEU A 335 17.23 -5.64 -0.22
CA LEU A 335 15.97 -5.13 0.31
C LEU A 335 15.28 -4.29 -0.76
N LEU A 336 14.04 -4.66 -1.09
CA LEU A 336 13.25 -3.91 -2.07
C LEU A 336 12.38 -2.86 -1.39
N ALA A 337 12.23 -1.72 -2.04
CA ALA A 337 11.34 -0.62 -1.63
C ALA A 337 11.49 -0.21 -0.14
N ARG A 338 12.70 -0.35 0.42
CA ARG A 338 12.98 -0.09 1.84
C ARG A 338 12.02 -0.81 2.81
N GLY A 339 11.57 -2.01 2.45
CA GLY A 339 10.62 -2.81 3.26
C GLY A 339 9.17 -2.33 3.25
N ARG A 340 8.83 -1.31 2.45
CA ARG A 340 7.44 -0.87 2.22
C ARG A 340 6.76 -1.72 1.13
N LEU A 341 5.50 -1.43 0.86
CA LEU A 341 4.67 -2.07 -0.17
C LEU A 341 5.36 -2.09 -1.55
N VAL A 342 6.00 -3.21 -1.87
CA VAL A 342 6.83 -3.36 -3.08
C VAL A 342 6.04 -3.17 -4.37
N ASN A 343 4.76 -3.56 -4.37
CA ASN A 343 3.88 -3.44 -5.53
C ASN A 343 3.55 -1.98 -5.89
N LEU A 344 3.51 -1.09 -4.89
CA LEU A 344 3.21 0.34 -5.07
C LEU A 344 4.48 1.17 -5.21
N ALA A 345 5.47 0.92 -4.35
CA ALA A 345 6.71 1.70 -4.34
C ALA A 345 7.65 1.35 -5.51
N ALA A 346 7.70 0.08 -5.91
CA ALA A 346 8.58 -0.39 -7.00
C ALA A 346 7.85 -0.69 -8.32
N ALA A 347 6.54 -0.46 -8.38
CA ALA A 347 5.75 -0.55 -9.61
C ALA A 347 4.62 0.49 -9.60
N GLU A 348 3.41 0.12 -10.00
CA GLU A 348 2.29 1.06 -10.16
C GLU A 348 1.07 0.67 -9.32
N GLY A 349 1.21 -0.26 -8.39
CA GLY A 349 0.09 -0.80 -7.62
C GLY A 349 -0.78 -1.77 -8.44
N HIS A 350 -2.02 -1.94 -8.01
CA HIS A 350 -2.96 -2.84 -8.65
C HIS A 350 -3.42 -2.28 -10.01
N PRO A 351 -3.63 -3.11 -11.04
CA PRO A 351 -3.96 -2.68 -12.39
C PRO A 351 -5.43 -2.27 -12.60
#